data_AF-A0A6B3G6A9-F1
#
_entry.id   AF-A0A6B3G6A9-F1
#
_cell.length_a   1.000
_cell.length_b   1.000
_cell.length_c   1.000
_cell.angle_alpha   90.00
_cell.angle_beta   90.00
_cell.angle_gamma   90.00
#
_symmetry.space_group_name_H-M   'P 1'
#
loop_
_entity.id
_entity.type
_entity.pdbx_description
1 polymer ?
#
loop_
_entity_poly.entity_id
_entity_poly.type
_entity_poly.pdbx_seq_one_letter_code
_entity_poly.pdbx_strand_id
1 'polypeptide(L)' 'MTARLADIATQAGVSEATVSRVLNGKPGVAAATRESVLAALDVLGYERPV' A
#
# COMPACT_ATOMS: atom_id res chain seq x y z
N MET A 1 -8.00 -9.35 12.48
CA MET A 1 -8.64 -8.54 11.43
C MET A 1 -7.60 -8.33 10.35
N THR A 2 -7.77 -8.90 9.16
CA THR A 2 -6.91 -8.61 8.01
C THR A 2 -7.13 -7.15 7.63
N ALA A 3 -6.09 -6.31 7.76
CA ALA A 3 -6.13 -4.97 7.20
C ALA A 3 -6.49 -5.10 5.71
N ARG A 4 -7.38 -4.26 5.19
CA ARG A 4 -7.82 -4.32 3.79
C ARG A 4 -6.95 -3.39 2.96
N LEU A 5 -6.83 -3.67 1.65
CA LEU A 5 -6.11 -2.80 0.71
C LEU A 5 -6.64 -1.35 0.75
N ALA A 6 -7.95 -1.21 0.97
CA ALA A 6 -8.63 0.08 1.15
C ALA A 6 -8.09 0.87 2.35
N ASP A 7 -7.82 0.22 3.48
CA ASP A 7 -7.33 0.88 4.68
C ASP A 7 -5.92 1.44 4.45
N ILE A 8 -5.07 0.67 3.77
CA ILE A 8 -3.72 1.09 3.37
C ILE A 8 -3.81 2.26 2.39
N ALA A 9 -4.73 2.20 1.43
CA ALA A 9 -4.92 3.25 0.44
C ALA A 9 -5.34 4.57 1.11
N THR A 10 -6.31 4.51 2.03
CA THR A 10 -6.74 5.67 2.82
C THR A 10 -5.61 6.23 3.68
N GLN A 11 -4.86 5.38 4.38
CA GLN A 11 -3.75 5.82 5.23
C GLN A 11 -2.60 6.45 4.44
N ALA A 12 -2.27 5.88 3.27
CA ALA A 12 -1.22 6.40 2.40
C ALA A 12 -1.67 7.55 1.49
N GLY A 13 -2.97 7.92 1.51
CA GLY A 13 -3.53 8.99 0.68
C GLY A 13 -3.53 8.67 -0.82
N VAL A 14 -3.67 7.40 -1.19
CA VAL A 14 -3.64 6.92 -2.58
C VAL A 14 -4.86 6.08 -2.92
N SER A 15 -4.99 5.66 -4.18
CA SER A 15 -5.98 4.67 -4.59
C SER A 15 -5.51 3.24 -4.34
N GLU A 16 -6.45 2.31 -4.16
CA GLU A 16 -6.17 0.87 -4.05
C GLU A 16 -5.38 0.34 -5.25
N ALA A 17 -5.62 0.89 -6.45
CA ALA A 17 -4.86 0.56 -7.65
C ALA A 17 -3.37 0.92 -7.51
N THR A 18 -3.06 2.06 -6.87
CA THR A 18 -1.68 2.46 -6.58
C THR A 18 -1.05 1.54 -5.55
N VAL A 19 -1.77 1.18 -4.47
CA VAL A 19 -1.30 0.19 -3.48
C VAL A 19 -0.99 -1.14 -4.17
N SER A 20 -1.90 -1.62 -5.03
CA SER A 20 -1.69 -2.84 -5.83
C SER A 20 -0.46 -2.74 -6.73
N ARG A 21 -0.24 -1.61 -7.42
CA ARG A 21 0.99 -1.41 -8.22
C ARG A 21 2.25 -1.46 -7.36
N VAL A 22 2.24 -0.86 -6.18
CA VAL A 22 3.37 -0.88 -5.24
C VAL A 22 3.67 -2.31 -4.79
N LEU A 23 2.65 -3.03 -4.33
CA LEU A 23 2.76 -4.41 -3.87
C LEU A 23 3.23 -5.37 -4.98
N ASN A 24 2.77 -5.15 -6.21
CA ASN A 24 3.14 -5.94 -7.38
C ASN A 24 4.41 -5.42 -8.09
N GLY A 25 5.11 -4.43 -7.53
CA GLY A 25 6.35 -3.90 -8.09
C GLY A 25 6.21 -3.21 -9.46
N LYS A 26 5.00 -2.80 -9.86
CA LYS A 26 4.76 -2.20 -11.18
C LYS A 26 5.41 -0.81 -11.29
N PRO A 27 5.97 -0.46 -12.48
CA PRO A 27 6.50 0.88 -12.73
C PRO A 27 5.38 1.93 -12.80
N GLY A 28 5.74 3.21 -12.66
CA GLY A 28 4.80 4.34 -12.74
C GLY A 28 4.21 4.82 -11.41
N VAL A 29 4.78 4.37 -10.28
CA VAL A 29 4.50 4.95 -8.95
C VAL A 29 5.72 5.74 -8.51
N ALA A 30 5.51 6.98 -8.08
CA ALA A 30 6.58 7.82 -7.56
C ALA A 30 7.22 7.19 -6.32
N ALA A 31 8.53 7.41 -6.13
CA ALA A 31 9.26 6.86 -4.98
C ALA A 31 8.64 7.28 -3.64
N ALA A 32 8.29 8.56 -3.50
CA ALA A 32 7.62 9.08 -2.29
C ALA A 32 6.29 8.37 -2.01
N THR A 33 5.47 8.14 -3.04
CA THR A 33 4.21 7.39 -2.90
C THR A 33 4.44 5.95 -2.46
N ARG A 34 5.50 5.32 -2.98
CA ARG A 34 5.89 3.97 -2.59
C ARG A 34 6.27 3.91 -1.11
N GLU A 35 7.05 4.88 -0.63
CA GLU A 35 7.42 4.99 0.78
C GLU A 35 6.19 5.19 1.68
N SER A 36 5.24 6.06 1.30
CA SER A 36 3.99 6.24 2.06
C SER A 36 3.16 4.95 2.16
N VAL A 37 3.08 4.19 1.06
CA VAL A 37 2.38 2.89 1.06
C VAL A 37 3.10 1.88 1.95
N LEU A 38 4.42 1.80 1.90
CA LEU A 38 5.21 0.91 2.76
C LEU A 38 5.05 1.27 4.24
N ALA A 39 5.11 2.55 4.59
CA ALA A 39 4.87 3.01 5.96
C ALA A 39 3.44 2.67 6.44
N ALA A 40 2.43 2.82 5.58
CA ALA A 40 1.06 2.43 5.90
C ALA A 40 0.90 0.92 6.10
N LEU A 41 1.62 0.09 5.32
CA LEU A 41 1.65 -1.36 5.49
C LEU A 41 2.24 -1.75 6.86
N ASP A 42 3.33 -1.11 7.26
CA ASP A 42 3.99 -1.34 8.56
C ASP A 42 3.08 -0.94 9.73
N VAL A 43 2.45 0.24 9.66
CA VAL A 43 1.53 0.73 10.70
C VAL A 43 0.31 -0.17 10.86
N LEU A 44 -0.24 -0.66 9.75
CA LEU A 44 -1.44 -1.49 9.76
C LEU A 44 -1.16 -2.98 9.99
N GLY A 45 0.12 -3.38 10.10
CA GLY A 45 0.51 -4.77 10.26
C GLY A 45 0.01 -5.67 9.12
N TYR A 46 -0.02 -5.14 7.89
CA TYR A 46 -0.52 -5.90 6.75
C TYR A 46 0.46 -7.00 6.36
N GLU A 47 0.20 -8.22 6.80
CA GLU A 47 0.82 -9.41 6.25
C GLU A 47 0.13 -9.73 4.92
N ARG A 48 0.91 -9.75 3.83
CA ARG A 48 0.40 -10.20 2.53
C ARG A 48 -0.22 -11.59 2.69
N PRO A 49 -1.49 -11.80 2.33
CA PRO A 49 -2.00 -13.15 2.21
C PRO A 49 -1.20 -13.86 1.11
N VAL A 50 -0.61 -15.00 1.47
CA VAL A 50 0.12 -15.90 0.55
C VAL A 50 -0.79 -16.54 -0.47
#